data_AF-A0A528XGL6-F1
#
_entry.id   AF-A0A528XGL6-F1
#
_cell.length_a   1.000
_cell.length_b   1.000
_cell.length_c   1.000
_cell.angle_alpha   90.00
_cell.angle_beta   90.00
_cell.angle_gamma   90.00
#
_symmetry.space_group_name_H-M   'P 1'
#
loop_
_entity.id
_entity.type
_entity.pdbx_description
1 polymer ?
#
loop_
_entity_poly.entity_id
_entity_poly.type
_entity_poly.pdbx_seq_one_letter_code
_entity_poly.pdbx_strand_id
1 'polypeptide(L)'
;MSGKMTLAEDNGPERGGDDLLAAEYVLGVLAADERQIASRRIDAETAFARLVDAWEVHFAPMAAAYAAVEPPASVKAAIDRRLFASSGATSAAPSAGLLGSLAFWRGLAAAALAALAVFVALPLVNPPLPQPETRLVASLAADNSNVKYLAVYD
;
A
#
# COMPACT_ATOMS: atom_id res chain seq x y z
N MET A 1 -20.53 53.53 7.75
CA MET A 1 -20.01 52.14 7.81
C MET A 1 -19.76 51.70 6.37
N SER A 2 -18.48 51.61 6.01
CA SER A 2 -18.01 51.37 4.63
C SER A 2 -17.88 49.87 4.41
N GLY A 3 -18.82 49.28 3.67
CA GLY A 3 -18.76 47.88 3.23
C GLY A 3 -18.03 47.80 1.90
N LYS A 4 -16.82 47.23 1.91
CA LYS A 4 -16.03 46.92 0.71
C LYS A 4 -16.80 45.92 -0.16
N MET A 5 -17.44 46.39 -1.22
CA MET A 5 -17.73 45.55 -2.39
C MET A 5 -16.44 45.46 -3.20
N THR A 6 -15.75 44.32 -3.11
CA THR A 6 -14.70 43.97 -4.06
C THR A 6 -15.35 43.81 -5.42
N LEU A 7 -15.21 44.85 -6.24
CA LEU A 7 -15.51 44.82 -7.66
C LEU A 7 -14.73 43.66 -8.28
N ALA A 8 -15.47 42.67 -8.76
CA ALA A 8 -14.94 41.63 -9.62
C ALA A 8 -14.27 42.31 -10.82
N GLU A 9 -12.99 42.01 -11.03
CA GLU A 9 -12.19 42.57 -12.10
C GLU A 9 -12.71 42.07 -13.46
N ASP A 10 -13.09 43.07 -14.24
CA ASP A 10 -13.26 43.13 -15.69
C ASP A 10 -12.39 42.14 -16.48
N ASN A 11 -13.02 41.27 -17.27
CA ASN A 11 -12.39 40.50 -18.35
C ASN A 11 -13.37 40.22 -19.51
N GLY A 12 -13.56 41.21 -20.40
CA GLY A 12 -13.82 41.02 -21.83
C GLY A 12 -15.23 40.60 -22.31
N PRO A 13 -15.64 41.01 -23.54
CA PRO A 13 -16.98 40.76 -24.04
C PRO A 13 -17.03 39.40 -24.74
N GLU A 14 -17.68 38.42 -24.11
CA GLU A 14 -18.48 37.31 -24.68
C GLU A 14 -18.52 36.17 -23.63
N ARG A 15 -19.55 36.20 -22.76
CA ARG A 15 -20.01 35.08 -21.89
C ARG A 15 -18.94 34.39 -21.03
N GLY A 16 -18.74 34.85 -19.79
CA GLY A 16 -18.36 33.99 -18.66
C GLY A 16 -16.94 33.39 -18.57
N GLY A 17 -16.02 33.65 -19.51
CA GLY A 17 -14.59 33.33 -19.37
C GLY A 17 -14.24 31.89 -18.97
N ASP A 18 -13.08 31.72 -18.33
CA ASP A 18 -12.56 30.41 -17.88
C ASP A 18 -13.44 29.74 -16.81
N ASP A 19 -14.16 30.53 -16.02
CA ASP A 19 -15.08 30.02 -14.99
C ASP A 19 -16.27 29.30 -15.62
N LEU A 20 -16.90 29.90 -16.64
CA LEU A 20 -18.00 29.28 -17.38
C LEU A 20 -17.51 28.05 -18.16
N LEU A 21 -16.35 28.14 -18.81
CA LEU A 21 -15.78 27.01 -19.53
C LEU A 21 -15.49 25.81 -18.60
N ALA A 22 -15.03 26.07 -17.37
CA ALA A 22 -14.84 25.04 -16.36
C ALA A 22 -16.18 24.40 -15.96
N ALA A 23 -17.23 25.19 -15.76
CA ALA A 23 -18.57 24.67 -15.46
C ALA A 23 -19.12 23.79 -16.59
N GLU A 24 -18.98 24.23 -17.84
CA GLU A 24 -19.42 23.48 -19.03
C GLU A 24 -18.63 22.18 -19.22
N TYR A 25 -17.34 22.20 -18.91
CA TYR A 25 -16.50 21.00 -18.90
C TYR A 25 -17.01 19.98 -17.87
N VAL A 26 -17.30 20.41 -16.63
CA VAL A 26 -17.78 19.54 -15.55
C VAL A 26 -19.17 18.97 -15.88
N LEU A 27 -20.07 19.79 -16.43
CA LEU A 27 -21.39 19.33 -16.87
C LEU A 27 -21.35 18.43 -18.11
N GLY A 28 -20.20 18.36 -18.79
CA GLY A 28 -20.00 17.52 -19.97
C GLY A 28 -20.78 18.00 -21.21
N VAL A 29 -21.07 19.31 -21.30
CA VAL A 29 -21.83 19.89 -22.42
C VAL A 29 -20.94 20.37 -23.58
N LEU A 30 -19.63 20.38 -23.39
CA LEU A 30 -18.65 20.76 -24.43
C LEU A 30 -18.59 19.76 -25.58
N ALA A 31 -18.33 20.26 -26.79
CA ALA A 31 -18.01 19.42 -27.94
C ALA A 31 -16.68 18.66 -27.71
N ALA A 32 -16.45 17.59 -28.48
CA ALA A 32 -15.32 16.68 -28.23
C ALA A 32 -13.94 17.37 -28.35
N ASP A 33 -13.80 18.29 -29.28
CA ASP A 33 -12.60 19.10 -29.51
C ASP A 33 -12.37 20.13 -28.39
N GLU A 34 -13.41 20.85 -27.99
CA GLU A 34 -13.38 21.80 -26.87
C GLU A 34 -13.05 21.10 -25.56
N ARG A 35 -13.65 19.92 -25.32
CA ARG A 35 -13.37 19.10 -24.15
C ARG A 35 -11.91 18.63 -24.12
N GLN A 36 -11.32 18.31 -25.27
CA GLN A 36 -9.90 17.97 -25.35
C GLN A 36 -8.99 19.17 -25.07
N ILE A 37 -9.37 20.37 -25.51
CA ILE A 37 -8.66 21.60 -25.18
C ILE A 37 -8.72 21.86 -23.68
N ALA A 38 -9.91 21.84 -23.09
CA ALA A 38 -10.11 22.02 -21.65
C ALA A 38 -9.32 20.98 -20.83
N SER A 39 -9.33 19.70 -21.23
CA SER A 39 -8.53 18.65 -20.58
C SER A 39 -7.03 18.96 -20.58
N ARG A 40 -6.47 19.43 -21.71
CA ARG A 40 -5.05 19.83 -21.76
C ARG A 40 -4.75 21.03 -20.88
N ARG A 41 -5.69 21.97 -20.76
CA ARG A 41 -5.56 23.13 -19.88
C ARG A 41 -5.61 22.73 -18.41
N ILE A 42 -6.45 21.76 -18.03
CA ILE A 42 -6.46 21.22 -16.66
C ILE A 42 -5.08 20.65 -16.29
N ASP A 43 -4.44 19.93 -17.21
CA ASP A 43 -3.11 19.37 -16.98
C ASP A 43 -1.99 20.42 -16.90
N ALA A 44 -2.13 21.52 -17.65
CA ALA A 44 -1.08 22.54 -17.81
C ALA A 44 -1.23 23.76 -16.88
N GLU A 45 -2.45 24.13 -16.52
CA GLU A 45 -2.81 25.39 -15.85
C GLU A 45 -3.47 25.12 -14.50
N THR A 46 -2.70 25.25 -13.41
CA THR A 46 -3.23 25.00 -12.06
C THR A 46 -4.40 25.91 -11.68
N ALA A 47 -4.45 27.14 -12.21
CA ALA A 47 -5.56 28.06 -11.93
C ALA A 47 -6.88 27.57 -12.54
N PHE A 48 -6.85 27.08 -13.79
CA PHE A 48 -8.01 26.51 -14.46
C PHE A 48 -8.44 25.20 -13.80
N ALA A 49 -7.50 24.34 -13.41
CA ALA A 49 -7.80 23.11 -12.68
C ALA A 49 -8.57 23.38 -11.37
N ARG A 50 -8.22 24.44 -10.63
CA ARG A 50 -8.96 24.82 -9.40
C ARG A 50 -10.39 25.27 -9.68
N LEU A 51 -10.65 25.91 -10.82
CA LEU A 51 -12.02 26.28 -11.21
C LEU A 51 -12.84 25.02 -11.49
N VAL A 52 -12.26 24.05 -12.20
CA VAL A 52 -12.89 22.75 -12.45
C VAL A 52 -13.19 22.03 -11.14
N ASP A 53 -12.22 21.93 -10.22
CA ASP A 53 -12.42 21.32 -8.90
C ASP A 53 -13.56 22.01 -8.11
N ALA A 54 -13.63 23.34 -8.16
CA ALA A 54 -14.69 24.10 -7.48
C ALA A 54 -16.08 23.77 -8.04
N TRP A 55 -16.19 23.66 -9.36
CA TRP A 55 -17.44 23.28 -10.02
C TRP A 55 -17.82 21.81 -9.81
N GLU A 56 -16.84 20.89 -9.76
CA GLU A 56 -17.08 19.49 -9.41
C GLU A 56 -17.67 19.37 -8.00
N VAL A 57 -17.09 20.07 -7.02
CA VAL A 57 -17.63 20.13 -5.64
C VAL A 57 -19.02 20.76 -5.61
N HIS A 58 -19.25 21.80 -6.41
CA HIS A 58 -20.56 22.47 -6.48
C HIS A 58 -21.66 21.53 -6.99
N PHE A 59 -21.38 20.72 -8.01
CA PHE A 59 -22.36 19.82 -8.63
C PHE A 59 -22.43 18.44 -7.99
N ALA A 60 -21.43 18.01 -7.20
CA ALA A 60 -21.42 16.71 -6.52
C ALA A 60 -22.72 16.37 -5.74
N PRO A 61 -23.37 17.30 -5.02
CA PRO A 61 -24.62 17.01 -4.30
C PRO A 61 -25.78 16.60 -5.20
N MET A 62 -25.77 16.98 -6.49
CA MET A 62 -26.82 16.59 -7.43
C MET A 62 -26.86 15.07 -7.65
N ALA A 63 -25.72 14.37 -7.48
CA ALA A 63 -25.67 12.92 -7.58
C ALA A 63 -26.52 12.21 -6.51
N ALA A 64 -26.75 12.84 -5.36
CA ALA A 64 -27.54 12.26 -4.27
C ALA A 64 -29.05 12.14 -4.61
N ALA A 65 -29.53 12.83 -5.65
CA ALA A 65 -30.92 12.72 -6.11
C ALA A 65 -31.21 11.38 -6.82
N TYR A 66 -30.18 10.63 -7.21
CA TYR A 66 -30.33 9.36 -7.92
C TYR A 66 -30.18 8.18 -6.96
N ALA A 67 -31.05 7.17 -7.12
CA ALA A 67 -30.91 5.92 -6.38
C ALA A 67 -29.67 5.14 -6.84
N ALA A 68 -28.92 4.56 -5.90
CA ALA A 68 -27.80 3.69 -6.22
C ALA A 68 -28.29 2.42 -6.93
N VAL A 69 -27.62 2.05 -8.03
CA VAL A 69 -27.90 0.82 -8.79
C VAL A 69 -26.62 0.00 -8.84
N GLU A 70 -26.70 -1.26 -8.42
CA GLU A 70 -25.55 -2.17 -8.44
C GLU A 70 -25.19 -2.55 -9.87
N PRO A 71 -23.98 -2.24 -10.36
CA PRO A 71 -23.54 -2.66 -11.68
C PRO A 71 -23.24 -4.17 -11.71
N PRO A 72 -23.27 -4.83 -12.88
CA PRO A 72 -22.83 -6.22 -12.99
C PRO A 72 -21.38 -6.40 -12.51
N ALA A 73 -21.12 -7.46 -11.73
CA ALA A 73 -19.80 -7.74 -11.18
C ALA A 73 -18.68 -7.88 -12.25
N SER A 74 -19.04 -8.19 -13.50
CA SER A 74 -18.12 -8.26 -14.63
C SER A 74 -17.53 -6.90 -15.01
N VAL A 75 -18.23 -5.79 -14.76
CA VAL A 75 -17.81 -4.44 -15.18
C VAL A 75 -16.52 -4.05 -14.49
N LYS A 76 -16.44 -4.22 -13.17
CA LYS A 76 -15.21 -3.93 -12.41
C LYS A 76 -14.04 -4.77 -12.92
N ALA A 77 -14.24 -6.08 -13.11
CA ALA A 77 -13.20 -6.96 -13.62
C ALA A 77 -12.72 -6.59 -15.04
N ALA A 78 -13.62 -6.09 -15.89
CA ALA A 78 -13.28 -5.60 -17.23
C ALA A 78 -12.47 -4.30 -17.18
N ILE A 79 -12.85 -3.36 -16.30
CA ILE A 79 -12.13 -2.11 -16.06
C ILE A 79 -10.72 -2.40 -15.53
N ASP A 80 -10.61 -3.22 -14.49
CA ASP A 80 -9.32 -3.57 -13.89
C ASP A 80 -8.38 -4.20 -14.91
N ARG A 81 -8.91 -5.10 -15.76
CA ARG A 81 -8.12 -5.72 -16.83
C ARG A 81 -7.66 -4.69 -17.85
N ARG A 82 -8.53 -3.77 -18.28
CA ARG A 82 -8.17 -2.75 -19.29
C ARG A 82 -7.11 -1.78 -18.76
N LEU A 83 -7.23 -1.36 -17.50
CA LEU A 83 -6.32 -0.38 -16.90
C LEU A 83 -4.99 -0.99 -16.45
N PHE A 84 -5.00 -2.23 -15.95
CA PHE A 84 -3.85 -2.81 -15.25
C PHE A 84 -3.25 -4.06 -15.91
N ALA A 85 -3.94 -4.75 -16.83
CA ALA A 85 -3.37 -5.94 -17.47
C ALA A 85 -2.18 -5.61 -18.40
N SER A 86 -2.10 -4.38 -18.93
CA SER A 86 -0.94 -3.91 -19.71
C SER A 86 0.22 -3.45 -18.83
N SER A 87 -0.05 -3.02 -17.59
CA SER A 87 0.97 -2.62 -16.62
C SER A 87 1.81 -3.81 -16.13
N GLY A 88 1.29 -5.04 -16.25
CA GLY A 88 2.07 -6.27 -16.04
C GLY A 88 3.03 -6.60 -17.19
N ALA A 89 2.85 -6.02 -18.38
CA ALA A 89 3.70 -6.23 -19.55
C ALA A 89 4.69 -5.08 -19.81
N THR A 90 4.42 -3.89 -19.25
CA THR A 90 5.30 -2.70 -19.41
C THR A 90 6.23 -2.48 -18.22
N SER A 91 6.09 -3.25 -17.14
CA SER A 91 7.20 -3.39 -16.20
C SER A 91 8.19 -4.44 -16.71
N ALA A 92 8.85 -4.11 -17.83
CA ALA A 92 10.21 -4.55 -18.08
C ALA A 92 11.15 -3.85 -17.07
N ALA A 93 10.86 -4.00 -15.78
CA ALA A 93 11.89 -3.92 -14.77
C ALA A 93 12.76 -5.16 -15.01
N PRO A 94 14.06 -5.02 -15.31
CA PRO A 94 14.91 -6.18 -15.46
C PRO A 94 14.94 -6.85 -14.08
N SER A 95 14.51 -8.11 -14.03
CA SER A 95 14.60 -8.99 -12.85
C SER A 95 13.72 -8.65 -11.64
N ALA A 96 12.39 -8.61 -11.81
CA ALA A 96 11.57 -9.21 -10.75
C ALA A 96 11.74 -10.73 -10.84
N GLY A 97 12.91 -11.24 -10.42
CA GLY A 97 13.23 -12.66 -10.39
C GLY A 97 12.35 -13.41 -9.40
N LEU A 98 12.88 -14.43 -8.73
CA LEU A 98 12.15 -15.22 -7.72
C LEU A 98 11.41 -14.35 -6.67
N LEU A 99 11.89 -13.12 -6.42
CA LEU A 99 11.28 -12.13 -5.53
C LEU A 99 9.91 -11.58 -5.99
N GLY A 100 9.61 -11.58 -7.29
CA GLY A 100 8.31 -11.15 -7.84
C GLY A 100 7.28 -12.28 -7.95
N SER A 101 7.71 -13.53 -7.73
CA SER A 101 6.86 -14.70 -7.90
C SER A 101 6.13 -15.05 -6.60
N LEU A 102 4.82 -14.86 -6.58
CA LEU A 102 3.98 -15.26 -5.46
C LEU A 102 4.05 -16.77 -5.21
N ALA A 103 4.23 -17.58 -6.26
CA ALA A 103 4.42 -19.03 -6.14
C ALA A 103 5.73 -19.38 -5.42
N PHE A 104 6.81 -18.64 -5.67
CA PHE A 104 8.09 -18.81 -4.95
C PHE A 104 7.92 -18.49 -3.47
N TRP A 105 7.30 -17.35 -3.13
CA TRP A 105 7.05 -16.97 -1.74
C TRP A 105 6.14 -17.96 -1.01
N ARG A 106 5.13 -18.51 -1.68
CA ARG A 106 4.27 -19.56 -1.13
C ARG A 106 5.04 -20.86 -0.90
N GLY A 107 5.91 -21.26 -1.82
CA GLY A 107 6.78 -22.42 -1.66
C GLY A 107 7.76 -22.25 -0.51
N LEU A 108 8.39 -21.08 -0.40
CA LEU A 108 9.31 -20.73 0.69
C LEU A 108 8.61 -20.76 2.05
N ALA A 109 7.39 -20.18 2.15
CA ALA A 109 6.60 -20.21 3.37
C ALA A 109 6.22 -21.65 3.78
N ALA A 110 5.80 -22.48 2.82
CA ALA A 110 5.50 -23.89 3.08
C ALA A 110 6.73 -24.67 3.55
N ALA A 111 7.89 -24.44 2.92
CA ALA A 111 9.16 -25.06 3.30
C ALA A 111 9.61 -24.63 4.71
N ALA A 112 9.50 -23.34 5.03
CA ALA A 112 9.82 -22.82 6.36
C ALA A 112 8.92 -23.42 7.44
N LEU A 113 7.61 -23.56 7.15
CA LEU A 113 6.66 -24.19 8.07
C LEU A 113 6.99 -25.68 8.28
N ALA A 114 7.33 -26.41 7.21
CA ALA A 114 7.76 -27.80 7.32
C ALA A 114 9.06 -27.95 8.13
N ALA A 115 10.04 -27.07 7.89
CA ALA A 115 11.30 -27.07 8.65
C ALA A 115 11.07 -26.78 10.14
N LEU A 116 10.19 -25.84 10.48
CA LEU A 116 9.79 -25.57 11.86
C LEU A 116 9.11 -26.78 12.50
N ALA A 117 8.19 -27.44 11.78
CA ALA A 117 7.53 -28.65 12.27
C ALA A 117 8.53 -29.77 12.57
N VAL A 118 9.52 -29.97 11.68
CA VAL A 118 10.61 -30.93 11.89
C VAL A 118 11.48 -30.54 13.08
N PHE A 119 11.87 -29.27 13.21
CA PHE A 119 12.67 -28.78 14.33
C PHE A 119 11.99 -29.01 15.68
N VAL A 120 10.68 -28.81 15.75
CA VAL A 120 9.89 -29.11 16.96
C VAL A 120 9.73 -30.61 17.17
N ALA A 121 9.43 -31.39 16.12
CA ALA A 121 9.16 -32.82 16.25
C ALA A 121 10.41 -33.65 16.59
N LEU A 122 11.58 -33.27 16.09
CA LEU A 122 12.84 -33.99 16.29
C LEU A 122 13.19 -34.25 17.77
N PRO A 123 13.20 -33.26 18.68
CA PRO A 123 13.48 -33.49 20.10
C PRO A 123 12.37 -34.24 20.84
N LEU A 124 11.13 -34.28 20.31
CA LEU A 124 10.08 -35.14 20.88
C LEU A 124 10.30 -36.61 20.55
N VAL A 125 10.79 -36.92 19.35
CA VAL A 125 11.00 -38.30 18.89
C VAL A 125 12.36 -38.84 19.33
N ASN A 126 13.38 -37.98 19.38
CA ASN A 126 14.72 -38.31 19.84
C ASN A 126 15.15 -37.33 20.93
N PRO A 127 14.68 -37.52 22.18
CA PRO A 127 15.07 -36.64 23.27
C PRO A 127 16.59 -36.65 23.44
N PRO A 128 17.23 -35.47 23.55
CA PRO A 128 18.67 -35.41 23.78
C PRO A 128 18.99 -36.19 25.06
N LEU A 129 20.03 -37.02 25.00
CA LEU A 129 20.52 -37.72 26.19
C LEU A 129 20.80 -36.69 27.28
N PRO A 130 20.40 -36.94 28.54
CA PRO A 130 20.79 -36.08 29.66
C PRO A 130 22.30 -35.88 29.58
N GLN A 131 22.73 -34.63 29.41
CA GLN A 131 24.14 -34.32 29.52
C GLN A 131 24.53 -34.73 30.94
N PRO A 132 25.59 -35.53 31.13
CA PRO A 132 26.05 -35.81 32.47
C PRO A 132 26.41 -34.45 33.08
N GLU A 133 25.63 -34.02 34.08
CA GLU A 133 25.97 -32.89 34.95
C GLU A 133 27.41 -33.12 35.39
N THR A 134 28.35 -32.37 34.80
CA THR A 134 29.77 -32.49 35.13
C THR A 134 29.97 -31.86 36.49
N ARG A 135 29.59 -32.60 37.53
CA ARG A 135 29.80 -32.23 38.92
C ARG A 135 31.30 -32.17 39.17
N LEU A 136 31.81 -30.97 39.30
CA LEU A 136 33.22 -30.75 39.59
C LEU A 136 33.43 -30.91 41.09
N VAL A 137 34.27 -31.89 41.47
CA VAL A 137 34.64 -32.12 42.86
C VAL A 137 36.11 -31.79 43.03
N ALA A 138 36.40 -30.80 43.88
CA ALA A 138 37.75 -30.50 44.31
C ALA A 138 37.98 -31.10 45.70
N SER A 139 39.03 -31.92 45.83
CA SER A 139 39.47 -32.50 47.10
C SER A 139 40.84 -31.97 47.45
N LEU A 140 40.96 -31.34 48.62
CA LEU A 140 42.25 -30.91 49.17
C LEU A 140 42.54 -31.69 50.44
N ALA A 141 43.65 -32.44 50.43
CA ALA A 141 44.16 -33.18 51.57
C ALA A 141 45.65 -32.85 51.74
N ALA A 142 46.08 -32.56 52.97
CA ALA A 142 47.49 -32.36 53.28
C ALA A 142 48.09 -33.68 53.77
N ASP A 143 49.24 -34.08 53.22
CA ASP A 143 49.90 -35.39 53.43
C ASP A 143 50.19 -35.71 54.91
N ASN A 144 50.24 -34.68 55.75
CA ASN A 144 50.69 -34.74 57.14
C ASN A 144 49.54 -34.43 58.13
N SER A 145 48.28 -34.40 57.67
CA SER A 145 47.13 -34.04 58.51
C SER A 145 45.92 -34.93 58.23
N ASN A 146 45.11 -35.20 59.26
CA ASN A 146 43.85 -35.96 59.11
C ASN A 146 42.68 -35.12 58.57
N VAL A 147 42.92 -33.88 58.13
CA VAL A 147 41.85 -33.00 57.64
C VAL A 147 41.77 -33.07 56.11
N LYS A 148 40.57 -33.36 55.61
CA LYS A 148 40.27 -33.39 54.17
C LYS A 148 39.11 -32.45 53.91
N TYR A 149 39.28 -31.55 52.94
CA TYR A 149 38.24 -30.63 52.50
C TYR A 149 37.71 -31.05 51.13
N LEU A 150 36.39 -31.12 51.02
CA LEU A 150 35.68 -31.42 49.79
C LEU A 150 34.79 -30.23 49.43
N ALA A 151 34.95 -29.73 48.22
CA ALA A 151 34.04 -28.76 47.62
C ALA A 151 33.38 -29.42 46.40
N VAL A 152 32.06 -29.36 46.38
CA VAL A 152 31.24 -29.90 45.29
C VAL A 152 30.51 -28.71 44.67
N TYR A 153 30.69 -28.53 43.36
CA TYR A 153 29.98 -27.52 42.57
C TYR A 153 29.10 -28.23 41.54
N ASP A 154 27.86 -27.76 41.42
CA ASP A 154 26.87 -28.20 40.43
C ASP A 154 26.99 -27.32 39.19
#